data_AF-A0A7M7QCF8-F1
#
_entry.id   AF-A0A7M7QCF8-F1
#
_cell.length_a   1.000
_cell.length_b   1.000
_cell.length_c   1.000
_cell.angle_alpha   90.00
_cell.angle_beta   90.00
_cell.angle_gamma   90.00
#
_symmetry.space_group_name_H-M   'P 1'
#
loop_
_entity.id
_entity.type
_entity.pdbx_description
1 polymer ?
#
loop_
_entity_poly.entity_id
_entity_poly.type
_entity_poly.pdbx_seq_one_letter_code
_entity_poly.pdbx_strand_id
1 'polypeptide(L)'
;MEKGLEIEHLDVETAFLQGELEEQVYIQQPEGYVDPHHPDLVCRLKKAIYGLKQSGRVWNVKLGSILNEMGLQRCEYDPCLYHLQRSGAELKMAVFVDDLLVFASSRALIQEVTAELRKRITLRDLGDITRCFNVNVTRDREREEFYLWTNGIA
;
A
#
# COMPACT_ATOMS: atom_id res chain seq x y z
N MET A 1 7.76 21.56 -8.58
CA MET A 1 7.01 20.40 -9.09
C MET A 1 7.73 19.91 -10.33
N GLU A 2 8.23 18.66 -10.33
CA GLU A 2 8.83 18.06 -11.52
C GLU A 2 7.75 17.79 -12.56
N LYS A 3 8.00 18.27 -13.79
CA LYS A 3 7.08 18.13 -14.91
C LYS A 3 7.28 16.78 -15.59
N GLY A 4 6.19 16.15 -16.03
CA GLY A 4 6.25 14.97 -16.91
C GLY A 4 6.24 13.59 -16.25
N LEU A 5 6.13 13.47 -14.91
CA LEU A 5 6.07 12.16 -14.25
C LEU A 5 4.74 11.43 -14.54
N GLU A 6 4.81 10.14 -14.84
CA GLU A 6 3.67 9.22 -14.84
C GLU A 6 3.27 8.90 -13.40
N ILE A 7 1.97 8.64 -13.18
CA ILE A 7 1.42 8.35 -11.85
C ILE A 7 0.57 7.08 -11.95
N GLU A 8 0.66 6.21 -10.94
CA GLU A 8 -0.23 5.07 -10.74
C GLU A 8 -0.61 4.95 -9.26
N HIS A 9 -1.86 4.56 -9.00
CA HIS A 9 -2.37 4.31 -7.65
C HIS A 9 -2.59 2.80 -7.51
N LEU A 10 -1.91 2.20 -6.53
CA LEU A 10 -2.03 0.77 -6.24
C LEU A 10 -2.66 0.62 -4.85
N ASP A 11 -3.65 -0.26 -4.74
CA ASP A 11 -4.27 -0.62 -3.46
C ASP A 11 -3.83 -2.04 -3.07
N VAL A 12 -3.39 -2.21 -1.84
CA VAL A 12 -2.96 -3.50 -1.32
C VAL A 12 -4.16 -4.23 -0.73
N GLU A 13 -4.47 -5.40 -1.29
CA GLU A 13 -5.59 -6.19 -0.81
C GLU A 13 -5.30 -6.72 0.60
N THR A 14 -6.12 -6.31 1.57
CA THR A 14 -6.05 -6.72 2.97
C THR A 14 -4.66 -6.53 3.58
N ALA A 15 -4.09 -5.33 3.47
CA ALA A 15 -2.71 -4.99 3.86
C ALA A 15 -2.22 -5.64 5.16
N PHE A 16 -3.02 -5.63 6.23
CA PHE A 16 -2.59 -6.23 7.51
C PHE A 16 -2.46 -7.76 7.46
N LEU A 17 -3.29 -8.46 6.68
CA LEU A 17 -3.21 -9.92 6.53
C LEU A 17 -1.95 -10.38 5.77
N GLN A 18 -1.35 -9.48 4.98
CA GLN A 18 -0.06 -9.74 4.32
C GLN A 18 1.11 -9.77 5.32
N GLY A 19 0.91 -9.21 6.52
CA GLY A 19 1.87 -9.16 7.60
C GLY A 19 1.93 -10.44 8.46
N GLU A 20 3.12 -10.73 8.99
CA GLU A 20 3.33 -11.87 9.90
C GLU A 20 3.44 -11.41 11.34
N LEU A 21 2.68 -12.04 12.24
CA LEU A 21 2.75 -11.76 13.67
C LEU A 21 3.96 -12.46 14.27
N GLU A 22 4.89 -11.68 14.84
CA GLU A 22 6.01 -12.20 15.64
C GLU A 22 5.53 -12.69 17.02
N GLU A 23 4.52 -12.02 17.58
CA GLU A 23 3.96 -12.30 18.90
C GLU A 23 2.83 -13.32 18.84
N GLN A 24 2.67 -14.12 19.89
CA GLN A 24 1.50 -14.98 20.06
C GLN A 24 0.32 -14.15 20.56
N VAL A 25 -0.63 -13.90 19.66
CA VAL A 25 -1.87 -13.18 19.97
C VAL A 25 -3.03 -14.15 19.97
N TYR A 26 -3.83 -14.10 21.02
CA TYR A 26 -5.04 -14.88 21.18
C TYR A 26 -6.24 -13.94 21.23
N ILE A 27 -7.33 -14.34 20.59
CA ILE A 27 -8.62 -13.64 20.65
C ILE A 27 -9.69 -14.61 21.14
N GLN A 28 -10.76 -14.04 21.70
CA GLN A 28 -11.98 -14.82 21.93
C GLN A 28 -12.50 -15.38 20.61
N GLN A 29 -13.20 -16.50 20.69
CA GLN A 29 -13.87 -17.07 19.52
C GLN A 29 -14.81 -16.01 18.91
N PRO A 30 -14.70 -15.72 17.60
CA PRO A 30 -15.59 -14.77 16.96
C PRO A 30 -17.04 -15.21 17.06
N GLU A 31 -17.94 -14.24 17.11
CA GLU A 31 -19.37 -14.51 17.02
C GLU A 31 -19.68 -15.34 15.75
N GLY A 32 -20.48 -16.39 15.92
CA GLY A 32 -20.79 -17.35 14.84
C GLY A 32 -19.75 -18.46 14.63
N TYR A 33 -18.60 -18.42 15.30
CA TYR A 33 -17.53 -19.43 15.22
C TYR A 33 -17.23 -20.11 16.56
N VAL A 34 -18.03 -19.84 17.60
CA VAL A 34 -17.88 -20.46 18.92
C VAL A 34 -18.20 -21.94 18.84
N ASP A 35 -17.27 -22.79 19.27
CA ASP A 35 -17.48 -24.22 19.41
C ASP A 35 -18.46 -24.50 20.57
N PRO A 36 -19.64 -25.11 20.32
CA PRO A 36 -20.61 -25.40 21.37
C PRO A 36 -20.10 -26.37 22.44
N HIS A 37 -19.14 -27.23 22.11
CA HIS A 37 -18.53 -28.17 23.05
C HIS A 37 -17.37 -27.54 23.83
N HIS A 38 -16.80 -26.45 23.31
CA HIS A 38 -15.64 -25.78 23.88
C HIS A 38 -15.78 -24.24 23.85
N PRO A 39 -16.78 -23.67 24.54
CA PRO A 39 -17.09 -22.23 24.45
C PRO A 39 -15.99 -21.33 25.01
N ASP A 40 -15.19 -21.83 25.96
CA ASP A 40 -14.13 -21.06 26.62
C ASP A 40 -12.78 -21.09 25.88
N LEU A 41 -12.69 -21.78 24.73
CA LEU A 41 -11.47 -21.75 23.94
C LEU A 41 -11.22 -20.39 23.31
N VAL A 42 -9.96 -20.16 22.96
CA VAL A 42 -9.47 -18.96 22.29
C VAL A 42 -8.79 -19.30 20.97
N CYS A 43 -8.89 -18.42 19.99
CA CYS A 43 -8.23 -18.59 18.70
C CYS A 43 -6.85 -17.94 18.74
N ARG A 44 -5.81 -18.68 18.34
CA ARG A 44 -4.48 -18.10 18.09
C ARG A 44 -4.44 -17.49 16.69
N LEU A 45 -4.15 -16.20 16.60
CA LEU A 45 -3.97 -15.53 15.32
C LEU A 45 -2.65 -15.93 14.67
N LYS A 46 -2.71 -16.27 13.38
CA LYS A 46 -1.53 -16.58 12.54
C LYS A 46 -1.08 -15.39 11.68
N LYS A 47 -1.98 -14.41 11.47
CA LYS A 47 -1.78 -13.22 10.65
C LYS A 47 -2.32 -12.00 11.39
N ALA A 48 -1.77 -10.83 11.09
CA ALA A 48 -2.23 -9.58 11.71
C ALA A 48 -3.59 -9.18 11.12
N ILE A 49 -4.55 -8.83 11.96
CA ILE A 49 -5.91 -8.46 11.56
C ILE A 49 -6.21 -7.00 11.93
N TYR A 50 -7.26 -6.42 11.35
CA TYR A 50 -7.74 -5.10 11.78
C TYR A 50 -8.09 -5.10 13.28
N GLY A 51 -7.80 -4.00 13.96
CA GLY A 51 -8.08 -3.82 15.38
C GLY A 51 -6.95 -4.22 16.34
N LEU A 52 -5.91 -4.92 15.87
CA LEU A 52 -4.71 -5.12 16.70
C LEU A 52 -3.83 -3.87 16.67
N LYS A 53 -3.34 -3.46 17.85
CA LYS A 53 -2.42 -2.32 18.00
C LYS A 53 -1.15 -2.42 17.15
N GLN A 54 -0.69 -3.63 16.87
CA GLN A 54 0.55 -3.89 16.13
C GLN A 54 0.36 -4.08 14.62
N SER A 55 -0.88 -4.20 14.11
CA SER A 55 -1.10 -4.55 12.69
C SER A 55 -0.47 -3.56 11.72
N GLY A 56 -0.60 -2.26 11.99
CA GLY A 56 0.03 -1.22 11.18
C GLY A 56 1.55 -1.33 11.17
N ARG A 57 2.17 -1.62 12.33
CA ARG A 57 3.63 -1.79 12.43
C ARG A 57 4.10 -3.02 11.66
N VAL A 58 3.43 -4.16 11.84
CA VAL A 58 3.76 -5.41 11.16
C VAL A 58 3.71 -5.23 9.64
N TRP A 59 2.65 -4.58 9.15
CA TRP A 59 2.52 -4.28 7.72
C TRP A 59 3.62 -3.33 7.23
N ASN A 60 3.86 -2.21 7.92
CA ASN A 60 4.88 -1.24 7.52
C ASN A 60 6.30 -1.85 7.48
N VAL A 61 6.62 -2.75 8.42
CA VAL A 61 7.90 -3.49 8.41
C VAL A 61 7.98 -4.43 7.21
N LYS A 62 6.92 -5.21 6.94
CA LYS A 62 6.87 -6.13 5.80
C LYS A 62 7.01 -5.41 4.46
N LEU A 63 6.21 -4.38 4.23
CA LEU A 63 6.26 -3.57 3.02
C LEU A 63 7.62 -2.87 2.89
N GLY A 64 8.13 -2.29 3.97
CA GLY A 64 9.45 -1.66 3.99
C GLY A 64 10.58 -2.62 3.58
N SER A 65 10.57 -3.87 4.07
CA SER A 65 11.54 -4.89 3.67
C SER A 65 11.46 -5.19 2.17
N ILE A 66 10.23 -5.41 1.67
CA ILE A 66 9.98 -5.68 0.24
C ILE A 66 10.52 -4.55 -0.63
N LEU A 67 10.17 -3.29 -0.31
CA LEU A 67 10.59 -2.13 -1.08
C LEU A 67 12.11 -1.97 -1.06
N ASN A 68 12.74 -2.18 0.10
CA ASN A 68 14.19 -2.16 0.23
C ASN A 68 14.89 -3.27 -0.58
N GLU A 69 14.36 -4.49 -0.56
CA GLU A 69 14.86 -5.61 -1.38
C GLU A 69 14.72 -5.34 -2.89
N MET A 70 13.71 -4.56 -3.28
CA MET A 70 13.54 -4.08 -4.66
C MET A 70 14.47 -2.91 -5.02
N GLY A 71 15.24 -2.40 -4.04
CA GLY A 71 16.19 -1.30 -4.19
C GLY A 71 15.58 0.09 -3.98
N LEU A 72 14.33 0.19 -3.54
CA LEU A 72 13.75 1.47 -3.15
C LEU A 72 14.28 1.89 -1.79
N GLN A 73 14.74 3.13 -1.70
CA GLN A 73 15.29 3.71 -0.48
C GLN A 73 14.23 4.56 0.22
N ARG A 74 14.04 4.32 1.52
CA ARG A 74 13.14 5.13 2.35
C ARG A 74 13.74 6.51 2.57
N CYS A 75 12.93 7.56 2.46
CA CYS A 75 13.33 8.93 2.76
C CYS A 75 13.53 9.11 4.27
N GLU A 76 14.60 9.80 4.67
CA GLU A 76 14.91 10.05 6.09
C GLU A 76 13.96 11.07 6.73
N TYR A 77 13.54 12.08 5.96
CA TYR A 77 12.67 13.15 6.46
C TYR A 77 11.19 12.75 6.50
N ASP A 78 10.78 11.83 5.62
CA ASP A 78 9.41 11.31 5.56
C ASP A 78 9.44 9.78 5.34
N PRO A 79 9.26 8.98 6.41
CA PRO A 79 9.28 7.52 6.33
C PRO A 79 8.19 6.89 5.45
N CYS A 80 7.18 7.66 5.04
CA CYS A 80 6.14 7.23 4.11
C CYS A 80 6.56 7.39 2.65
N LEU A 81 7.68 8.06 2.37
CA LEU A 81 8.20 8.25 1.03
C LEU A 81 9.37 7.32 0.74
N TYR A 82 9.34 6.69 -0.42
CA TYR A 82 10.41 5.88 -0.98
C TYR A 82 10.82 6.43 -2.33
N HIS A 83 12.07 6.22 -2.69
CA HIS A 83 12.59 6.64 -3.99
C HIS A 83 13.52 5.59 -4.59
N LEU A 84 13.58 5.57 -5.91
CA LEU A 84 14.45 4.72 -6.69
C LEU A 84 15.05 5.56 -7.81
N GLN A 85 16.36 5.50 -7.96
CA GLN A 85 17.06 6.15 -9.06
C GLN A 85 17.96 5.15 -9.78
N ARG A 86 17.75 4.98 -11.08
CA ARG A 86 18.50 4.03 -11.92
C ARG A 86 18.80 4.66 -13.28
N SER A 87 20.08 4.88 -13.60
CA SER A 87 20.52 5.28 -14.95
C SER A 87 19.72 6.43 -15.59
N GLY A 88 19.36 7.45 -14.80
CA GLY A 88 18.56 8.59 -15.25
C GLY A 88 17.04 8.42 -15.19
N ALA A 89 16.54 7.22 -14.85
CA ALA A 89 15.14 7.00 -14.49
C ALA A 89 14.94 7.21 -12.98
N GLU A 90 13.80 7.79 -12.63
CA GLU A 90 13.42 8.11 -11.25
C GLU A 90 12.02 7.57 -10.96
N LEU A 91 11.84 7.02 -9.76
CA LEU A 91 10.54 6.67 -9.20
C LEU A 91 10.47 7.14 -7.75
N LYS A 92 9.32 7.72 -7.37
CA LYS A 92 8.95 8.09 -6.01
C LYS A 92 7.67 7.37 -5.64
N MET A 93 7.59 6.81 -4.45
CA MET A 93 6.43 6.09 -3.96
C MET A 93 6.03 6.64 -2.60
N ALA A 94 4.80 7.14 -2.50
CA ALA A 94 4.18 7.52 -1.24
C ALA A 94 3.30 6.38 -0.74
N VAL A 95 3.46 6.01 0.52
CA VAL A 95 2.78 4.89 1.17
C VAL A 95 1.85 5.42 2.24
N PHE A 96 0.56 5.07 2.16
CA PHE A 96 -0.41 5.34 3.20
C PHE A 96 -1.22 4.08 3.50
N VAL A 97 -0.78 3.32 4.49
CA VAL A 97 -1.40 2.04 4.88
C VAL A 97 -1.53 1.10 3.66
N ASP A 98 -2.72 0.94 3.09
CA ASP A 98 -3.07 0.10 1.94
C ASP A 98 -2.89 0.81 0.59
N ASP A 99 -2.87 2.14 0.55
CA ASP A 99 -2.70 2.93 -0.67
C ASP A 99 -1.20 3.19 -0.96
N LEU A 100 -0.79 2.91 -2.20
CA LEU A 100 0.54 3.22 -2.74
C LEU A 100 0.40 4.15 -3.94
N LEU A 101 0.88 5.39 -3.79
CA LEU A 101 0.99 6.35 -4.89
C LEU A 101 2.37 6.29 -5.51
N VAL A 102 2.45 5.91 -6.78
CA VAL A 102 3.71 5.76 -7.51
C VAL A 102 3.83 6.87 -8.54
N PHE A 103 4.92 7.60 -8.51
CA PHE A 103 5.31 8.62 -9.49
C PHE A 103 6.60 8.17 -10.17
N ALA A 104 6.69 8.19 -11.49
CA ALA A 104 7.91 7.77 -12.17
C ALA A 104 8.17 8.52 -13.48
N SER A 105 9.42 8.53 -13.92
CA SER A 105 9.83 9.13 -15.20
C SER A 105 9.24 8.43 -16.42
N SER A 106 8.73 7.19 -16.29
CA SER A 106 8.06 6.48 -17.38
C SER A 106 7.05 5.45 -16.86
N ARG A 107 6.01 5.17 -17.67
CA ARG A 107 5.00 4.14 -17.35
C ARG A 107 5.60 2.73 -17.32
N ALA A 108 6.63 2.49 -18.13
CA ALA A 108 7.34 1.22 -18.15
C ALA A 108 8.00 0.92 -16.79
N LEU A 109 8.59 1.93 -16.14
CA LEU A 109 9.18 1.78 -14.81
C LEU A 109 8.12 1.47 -13.74
N ILE A 110 6.96 2.13 -13.81
CA ILE A 110 5.83 1.81 -12.91
C ILE A 110 5.41 0.36 -13.11
N GLN A 111 5.21 -0.08 -14.36
CA GLN A 111 4.79 -1.45 -14.65
C GLN A 111 5.80 -2.49 -14.19
N GLU A 112 7.10 -2.23 -14.33
CA GLU A 112 8.18 -3.08 -13.79
C GLU A 112 8.06 -3.21 -12.27
N VAL A 113 8.01 -2.09 -11.55
CA VAL A 113 7.92 -2.07 -10.08
C VAL A 113 6.62 -2.70 -9.59
N THR A 114 5.48 -2.40 -10.23
CA THR A 114 4.19 -3.00 -9.91
C THR A 114 4.19 -4.51 -10.16
N ALA A 115 4.80 -4.99 -11.25
CA ALA A 115 4.91 -6.42 -11.52
C ALA A 115 5.78 -7.13 -10.46
N GLU A 116 6.86 -6.51 -10.02
CA GLU A 116 7.70 -7.01 -8.93
C GLU A 116 6.98 -6.99 -7.58
N LEU A 117 6.17 -5.97 -7.29
CA LEU A 117 5.32 -5.91 -6.10
C LEU A 117 4.27 -7.03 -6.11
N ARG A 118 3.60 -7.26 -7.25
CA ARG A 118 2.57 -8.33 -7.39
C ARG A 118 3.10 -9.73 -7.13
N LYS A 119 4.41 -9.96 -7.27
CA LYS A 119 5.05 -11.24 -6.91
C LYS A 119 5.18 -11.45 -5.40
N ARG A 120 5.14 -10.38 -4.62
CA ARG A 120 5.46 -10.36 -3.19
C ARG A 120 4.25 -10.06 -2.30
N ILE A 121 3.27 -9.31 -2.82
CA ILE A 121 2.02 -8.94 -2.14
C ILE A 121 0.85 -8.97 -3.12
N THR A 122 -0.37 -9.14 -2.59
CA THR A 122 -1.58 -9.06 -3.39
C THR A 122 -2.00 -7.60 -3.54
N LEU A 123 -2.05 -7.12 -4.78
CA LEU A 123 -2.60 -5.81 -5.12
C LEU A 123 -4.01 -5.99 -5.67
N ARG A 124 -4.92 -5.10 -5.26
CA ARG A 124 -6.25 -4.98 -5.86
C ARG A 124 -6.11 -4.35 -7.24
N ASP A 125 -6.88 -4.86 -8.19
CA ASP A 125 -7.02 -4.22 -9.51
C ASP A 125 -8.06 -3.08 -9.40
N LEU A 126 -7.59 -1.85 -9.56
CA LEU A 126 -8.41 -0.63 -9.46
C LEU A 126 -8.77 -0.04 -10.84
N GLY A 127 -8.28 -0.59 -11.96
CA GLY A 127 -8.37 0.04 -13.28
C GLY A 127 -7.55 1.33 -13.40
N ASP A 128 -7.81 2.15 -14.42
CA ASP A 128 -7.11 3.42 -14.63
C ASP A 128 -7.41 4.42 -13.49
N ILE A 129 -6.40 5.20 -13.06
CA ILE A 129 -6.58 6.23 -12.01
C ILE A 129 -7.69 7.20 -12.42
N THR A 130 -8.78 7.15 -11.66
CA THR A 130 -9.79 8.22 -11.62
C THR A 130 -9.91 8.83 -10.23
N ARG A 131 -9.35 8.17 -9.20
CA ARG A 131 -9.44 8.55 -7.79
C ARG A 131 -8.22 8.11 -6.98
N CYS A 132 -7.77 8.98 -6.08
CA CYS A 132 -6.79 8.67 -5.03
C CYS A 132 -7.23 9.35 -3.73
N PHE A 133 -7.25 8.64 -2.59
CA PHE A 133 -7.67 9.18 -1.29
C PHE A 133 -9.03 9.92 -1.30
N ASN A 134 -10.04 9.41 -2.03
CA ASN A 134 -11.33 10.09 -2.27
C ASN A 134 -11.26 11.42 -3.03
N VAL A 135 -10.08 11.83 -3.50
CA VAL A 135 -9.87 12.98 -4.38
C VAL A 135 -9.86 12.46 -5.82
N ASN A 136 -10.66 13.08 -6.67
CA ASN A 136 -10.60 12.81 -8.10
C ASN A 136 -9.33 13.44 -8.65
N VAL A 137 -8.59 12.67 -9.43
CA VAL A 137 -7.36 13.13 -10.08
C VAL A 137 -7.62 13.16 -11.57
N THR A 138 -7.49 14.33 -12.19
CA THR A 138 -7.48 14.45 -13.65
C THR A 138 -6.17 15.04 -14.11
N ARG A 139 -5.57 14.38 -15.10
CA ARG A 139 -4.32 14.81 -15.71
C ARG A 139 -4.61 15.35 -17.10
N ASP A 140 -4.31 16.62 -17.31
CA ASP A 140 -4.30 17.23 -18.63
C ASP A 140 -2.88 17.09 -19.23
N ARG A 141 -2.75 16.22 -20.23
CA ARG A 141 -1.46 15.93 -20.88
C ARG A 141 -1.02 17.03 -21.85
N GLU A 142 -1.94 17.83 -22.37
CA GLU A 142 -1.60 18.95 -23.27
C GLU A 142 -1.09 20.15 -22.48
N ARG A 143 -1.63 20.34 -21.27
CA ARG A 143 -1.26 21.45 -20.39
C ARG A 143 -0.19 21.11 -19.36
N GLU A 144 0.19 19.83 -19.24
CA GLU A 144 1.08 19.31 -18.18
C GLU A 144 0.56 19.61 -16.76
N GLU A 145 -0.76 19.68 -16.59
CA GLU A 145 -1.41 20.08 -15.35
C GLU A 145 -2.07 18.88 -14.64
N PHE A 146 -2.07 18.94 -13.31
CA PHE A 146 -2.75 17.99 -12.45
C PHE A 146 -3.87 18.71 -11.70
N TYR A 147 -5.09 18.21 -11.86
CA TYR A 147 -6.27 18.70 -11.16
C TYR A 147 -6.65 17.70 -10.07
N LEU A 148 -6.75 18.22 -8.84
CA LEU A 148 -7.27 17.50 -7.69
C LEU A 148 -8.60 18.15 -7.31
N TRP A 149 -9.69 17.39 -7.32
CA TRP A 149 -10.98 17.89 -6.84
C TRP A 149 -11.74 16.84 -6.04
N THR A 150 -12.49 17.29 -5.05
CA THR A 150 -13.47 16.46 -4.36
C THR A 150 -14.85 16.76 -4.92
N ASN A 151 -15.72 15.75 -4.98
CA ASN A 151 -17.15 16.05 -5.11
C ASN A 151 -17.54 16.70 -3.79
N GLY A 152 -17.84 18.00 -3.79
CA GLY A 152 -18.20 18.71 -2.56
C GLY A 152 -19.27 17.94 -1.80
N ILE A 153 -18.91 17.44 -0.62
CA ILE A 153 -19.87 16.95 0.36
C ILE A 153 -20.01 18.10 1.36
N ALA A 154 -21.15 18.77 1.29
CA ALA A 154 -21.67 19.55 2.40
C ALA A 154 -22.19 18.60 3.49
#